data_AF-A0A8T8WLS9-F1
#
_entry.id   AF-A0A8T8WLS9-F1
#
_cell.length_a   1.000
_cell.length_b   1.000
_cell.length_c   1.000
_cell.angle_alpha   90.00
_cell.angle_beta   90.00
_cell.angle_gamma   90.00
#
_symmetry.space_group_name_H-M   'P 1'
#
loop_
_entity.id
_entity.type
_entity.pdbx_description
1 polymer ?
#
loop_
_entity_poly.entity_id
_entity_poly.type
_entity_poly.pdbx_seq_one_letter_code
_entity_poly.pdbx_strand_id
1 'polypeptide(L)'
;MSDNQPASSSEDGLGFRIEGFGVVILPFSLLEHLLHLTRPEIEAQNRSDHTVIHSALLGSSEFHDLVEDGTIPVHPLGVISLSDDDGGDADNNDIGGGRQ
;
A
#
# COMPACT_ATOMS: atom_id res chain seq x y z
N MET A 1 20.01 -1.98 -25.22
CA MET A 1 20.52 -2.58 -23.97
C MET A 1 19.92 -1.79 -22.83
N SER A 2 19.48 -2.54 -21.81
CA SER A 2 18.94 -2.08 -20.52
C SER A 2 17.60 -1.36 -20.58
N ASP A 3 16.56 -2.20 -20.68
CA ASP A 3 15.31 -1.99 -19.96
C ASP A 3 15.64 -1.59 -18.52
N ASN A 4 15.39 -0.32 -18.19
CA ASN A 4 15.59 0.22 -16.86
C ASN A 4 14.30 0.03 -16.05
N GLN A 5 13.76 -1.19 -16.01
CA GLN A 5 12.94 -1.61 -14.88
C GLN A 5 13.76 -1.33 -13.62
N PRO A 6 13.29 -0.50 -12.68
CA PRO A 6 13.81 -0.63 -11.33
C PRO A 6 13.52 -2.07 -10.93
N ALA A 7 14.57 -2.89 -10.84
CA ALA A 7 14.56 -4.08 -10.02
C ALA A 7 14.37 -3.60 -8.58
N SER A 8 13.14 -3.20 -8.25
CA SER A 8 12.74 -3.06 -6.86
C SER A 8 12.48 -4.48 -6.38
N SER A 9 13.57 -5.15 -6.00
CA SER A 9 13.55 -6.22 -5.01
C SER A 9 13.12 -5.62 -3.66
N SER A 10 11.95 -4.99 -3.63
CA SER A 10 11.36 -4.33 -2.48
C SER A 10 10.31 -5.26 -1.96
N GLU A 11 10.65 -6.00 -0.90
CA GLU A 11 9.74 -6.66 0.04
C GLU A 11 8.26 -6.58 -0.40
N ASP A 12 7.82 -7.55 -1.20
CA ASP A 12 6.42 -7.65 -1.62
C ASP A 12 5.55 -7.72 -0.34
N GLY A 13 4.87 -6.63 -0.03
CA GLY A 13 4.00 -6.49 1.12
C GLY A 13 2.71 -5.81 0.71
N LEU A 14 1.63 -6.12 1.42
CA LEU A 14 0.32 -5.55 1.16
C LEU A 14 -0.02 -4.50 2.20
N GLY A 15 -0.45 -3.34 1.71
CA GLY A 15 -0.96 -2.25 2.53
C GLY A 15 -2.43 -2.48 2.86
N PHE A 16 -2.76 -2.59 4.14
CA PHE A 16 -4.13 -2.68 4.63
C PHE A 16 -4.50 -1.45 5.44
N ARG A 17 -5.68 -0.91 5.16
CA ARG A 17 -6.27 0.13 6.00
C ARG A 17 -7.12 -0.55 7.06
N ILE A 18 -6.68 -0.50 8.31
CA ILE A 18 -7.40 -1.04 9.47
C ILE A 18 -8.11 0.10 10.20
N GLU A 19 -9.43 0.01 10.33
CA GLU A 19 -10.21 0.96 11.12
C GLU A 19 -9.77 0.93 12.59
N GLY A 20 -9.55 2.11 13.18
CA GLY A 20 -9.05 2.26 14.56
C GLY A 20 -7.53 2.23 14.73
N PHE A 21 -6.78 1.71 13.76
CA PHE A 21 -5.31 1.69 13.79
C PHE A 21 -4.70 2.66 12.77
N GLY A 22 -5.01 2.50 11.48
CA GLY A 22 -4.38 3.24 10.39
C GLY A 22 -4.03 2.35 9.21
N VAL A 23 -3.04 2.75 8.42
CA VAL A 23 -2.48 1.95 7.33
C VAL A 23 -1.32 1.11 7.86
N VAL A 24 -1.37 -0.20 7.66
CA VAL A 24 -0.29 -1.14 7.97
C VAL A 24 0.24 -1.75 6.68
N ILE A 25 1.54 -1.97 6.58
CA ILE A 25 2.16 -2.65 5.44
C ILE A 25 2.73 -3.96 5.96
N LEU A 26 2.20 -5.07 5.47
CA LEU A 26 2.58 -6.40 5.93
C LEU A 26 3.27 -7.19 4.81
N PRO A 27 4.47 -7.74 5.04
CA PRO A 27 5.14 -8.58 4.05
C PRO A 27 4.35 -9.88 3.85
N PHE A 28 4.40 -10.45 2.63
CA PHE A 28 3.69 -11.70 2.34
C PHE A 28 4.03 -12.83 3.31
N SER A 29 5.30 -12.98 3.71
CA SER A 29 5.69 -14.04 4.65
C SER A 29 4.98 -13.94 6.00
N LEU A 30 4.69 -12.73 6.46
CA LEU A 30 3.93 -12.52 7.69
C LEU A 30 2.43 -12.77 7.45
N LEU A 31 1.90 -12.37 6.30
CA LEU A 31 0.51 -12.66 5.93
C LEU A 31 0.27 -14.17 5.80
N GLU A 32 1.20 -14.91 5.20
CA GLU A 32 1.15 -16.37 5.10
C GLU A 32 1.14 -17.02 6.49
N HIS A 33 1.89 -16.45 7.44
CA HIS A 33 1.91 -16.91 8.83
C HIS A 33 0.58 -16.61 9.55
N LEU A 34 0.11 -15.36 9.48
CA LEU A 34 -1.09 -14.90 10.19
C LEU A 34 -2.37 -15.51 9.65
N LEU A 35 -2.47 -15.67 8.33
CA LEU A 35 -3.68 -16.14 7.65
C LEU A 35 -3.66 -17.66 7.39
N HIS A 36 -2.50 -18.31 7.54
CA HIS A 36 -2.27 -19.69 7.10
C HIS A 36 -2.65 -19.94 5.63
N LEU A 37 -2.47 -18.93 4.79
CA LEU A 37 -2.74 -18.97 3.36
C LEU A 37 -1.42 -18.90 2.60
N THR A 38 -1.42 -19.40 1.37
CA THR A 38 -0.27 -19.23 0.48
C THR A 38 -0.31 -17.85 -0.20
N ARG A 39 0.86 -17.33 -0.60
CA ARG A 39 0.96 -16.10 -1.41
C ARG A 39 -0.10 -15.96 -2.51
N PRO A 40 -0.29 -16.93 -3.44
CA PRO A 40 -1.28 -16.80 -4.50
C PRO A 40 -2.73 -16.71 -4.01
N GLU A 41 -3.06 -17.32 -2.86
CA GLU A 41 -4.39 -17.19 -2.25
C GLU A 41 -4.60 -15.80 -1.67
N ILE A 42 -3.57 -15.25 -1.02
CA ILE A 42 -3.59 -13.89 -0.48
C ILE A 42 -3.72 -12.88 -1.64
N GLU A 43 -2.97 -13.06 -2.73
CA GLU A 43 -3.08 -12.23 -3.93
C GLU A 43 -4.47 -12.34 -4.59
N ALA A 44 -5.03 -13.55 -4.65
CA ALA A 44 -6.37 -13.77 -5.20
C ALA A 44 -7.43 -13.05 -4.36
N GLN A 45 -7.34 -13.15 -3.02
CA GLN A 45 -8.24 -12.44 -2.12
C GLN A 45 -8.06 -10.94 -2.20
N ASN A 46 -6.82 -10.44 -2.24
CA ASN A 46 -6.54 -9.03 -2.45
C ASN A 46 -7.10 -8.53 -3.79
N ARG A 47 -7.05 -9.31 -4.87
CA ARG A 47 -7.66 -8.91 -6.15
C ARG A 47 -9.19 -8.93 -6.11
N SER A 48 -9.79 -9.86 -5.38
CA SER A 48 -11.24 -10.03 -5.35
C SER A 48 -11.92 -9.11 -4.34
N ASP A 49 -11.53 -9.17 -3.07
CA ASP A 49 -12.15 -8.41 -2.00
C ASP A 49 -11.25 -8.39 -0.75
N HIS A 50 -10.79 -7.20 -0.36
CA HIS A 50 -9.86 -7.02 0.76
C HIS A 50 -10.51 -7.33 2.12
N THR A 51 -11.84 -7.50 2.20
CA THR A 51 -12.57 -7.68 3.47
C THR A 51 -12.21 -8.98 4.18
N VAL A 52 -11.89 -10.04 3.44
CA VAL A 52 -11.55 -11.34 4.05
C VAL A 52 -10.21 -11.27 4.77
N ILE A 53 -9.18 -10.72 4.11
CA ILE A 53 -7.86 -10.50 4.72
C ILE A 53 -8.00 -9.54 5.91
N HIS A 54 -8.75 -8.45 5.73
CA HIS A 54 -8.99 -7.48 6.80
C HIS A 54 -9.63 -8.10 8.04
N SER A 55 -10.68 -8.91 7.85
CA SER A 55 -11.40 -9.58 8.95
C SER A 55 -10.52 -10.62 9.65
N ALA A 56 -9.68 -11.33 8.89
CA ALA A 56 -8.76 -12.32 9.44
C ALA A 56 -7.62 -11.67 10.24
N LEU A 57 -7.08 -10.53 9.78
CA LEU A 57 -6.11 -9.73 10.54
C LEU A 57 -6.73 -9.21 11.84
N LEU A 58 -7.95 -8.64 11.78
CA LEU A 58 -8.65 -8.11 12.95
C LEU A 58 -9.05 -9.20 13.97
N GLY A 59 -9.23 -10.43 13.49
CA GLY A 59 -9.46 -11.61 14.33
C GLY A 59 -8.17 -12.24 14.89
N SER A 60 -7.01 -11.85 14.39
CA SER A 60 -5.72 -12.43 14.78
C SER A 60 -5.16 -11.72 16.00
N SER A 61 -5.11 -12.42 17.13
CA SER A 61 -4.49 -11.91 18.35
C SER A 61 -2.99 -11.66 18.18
N GLU A 62 -2.31 -12.48 17.37
CA GLU A 62 -0.89 -12.31 17.07
C GLU A 62 -0.62 -11.02 16.28
N PHE A 63 -1.50 -10.70 15.31
CA PHE A 63 -1.41 -9.43 14.60
C PHE A 63 -1.54 -8.24 15.57
N HIS A 64 -2.47 -8.30 16.52
CA HIS A 64 -2.64 -7.24 17.51
C HIS A 64 -1.41 -7.09 18.42
N ASP A 65 -0.83 -8.21 18.87
CA ASP A 65 0.38 -8.21 19.71
C ASP A 65 1.57 -7.57 18.97
N LEU A 66 1.76 -7.92 17.69
CA LEU A 66 2.82 -7.36 16.85
C LEU A 66 2.64 -5.86 16.56
N VAL A 67 1.40 -5.39 16.47
CA VAL A 67 1.09 -3.96 16.33
C VAL A 67 1.32 -3.23 17.67
N GLU A 68 0.91 -3.82 18.79
CA GLU A 68 1.06 -3.23 20.13
C GLU A 68 2.53 -3.16 20.58
N ASP A 69 3.31 -4.20 20.27
CA ASP A 69 4.77 -4.24 20.47
C ASP A 69 5.51 -3.22 19.58
N GLY A 70 4.88 -2.77 18.49
CA GLY A 70 5.46 -1.84 17.52
C GLY A 70 6.35 -2.51 16.48
N THR A 71 6.34 -3.85 16.42
CA THR A 71 6.98 -4.62 15.35
C THR A 71 6.35 -4.31 13.99
N ILE A 72 5.03 -4.12 13.93
CA ILE A 72 4.32 -3.68 12.72
C ILE A 72 4.12 -2.16 12.78
N PRO A 73 4.73 -1.38 11.87
CA PRO A 73 4.52 0.05 11.83
C PRO A 73 3.09 0.37 11.37
N VAL A 74 2.39 1.17 12.17
CA VAL A 74 1.06 1.71 11.84
C VAL A 74 1.21 3.16 11.43
N HIS A 75 0.81 3.47 10.20
CA HIS A 75 0.79 4.82 9.67
C HIS A 75 -0.59 5.45 9.90
N PRO A 76 -0.71 6.52 10.71
CA PRO A 76 -1.97 7.18 10.92
C PRO A 76 -2.49 7.77 9.61
N LEU A 77 -3.79 7.59 9.35
CA LEU A 77 -4.45 8.03 8.12
C LEU A 77 -4.45 9.56 7.91
N GLY A 78 -3.98 10.33 8.88
CA GLY A 78 -3.95 11.79 8.84
C GLY A 78 -2.84 12.43 8.00
N VAL A 79 -1.96 11.64 7.35
CA VAL A 79 -0.85 12.18 6.54
C VAL A 79 -0.78 11.69 5.11
N ILE A 80 -1.62 10.73 4.70
CA ILE A 80 -1.85 10.51 3.27
C ILE A 80 -2.91 11.50 2.81
N SER A 81 -2.51 12.76 2.68
CA SER A 81 -3.02 13.54 1.57
C SER A 81 -2.64 12.74 0.33
N LEU A 82 -3.55 11.88 -0.12
CA LEU A 82 -3.75 11.72 -1.55
C LEU A 82 -3.97 13.15 -2.02
N SER A 83 -2.89 13.81 -2.44
CA SER A 83 -3.00 14.93 -3.33
C SER A 83 -3.66 14.33 -4.57
N ASP A 84 -4.98 14.27 -4.51
CA ASP A 84 -5.83 14.59 -5.64
C ASP A 84 -5.34 15.97 -6.10
N ASP A 85 -4.23 15.99 -6.83
CA ASP A 85 -3.85 17.09 -7.68
C ASP A 85 -4.73 16.98 -8.94
N ASP A 86 -6.05 16.99 -8.71
CA ASP A 86 -7.04 17.43 -9.67
C ASP A 86 -7.10 18.95 -9.53
N GLY A 87 -6.17 19.61 -10.21
CA GLY A 87 -6.01 21.06 -10.16
C GLY A 87 -4.90 21.47 -11.11
N GLY A 88 -5.12 21.56 -12.41
CA GLY A 88 -6.18 22.33 -13.01
C GLY A 88 -5.53 23.16 -14.11
N ASP A 89 -6.15 23.14 -15.28
CA ASP A 89 -6.12 24.16 -16.32
C ASP A 89 -4.92 25.13 -16.32
N ALA A 90 -3.94 24.89 -17.21
CA ALA A 90 -3.05 25.94 -17.68
C ALA A 90 -3.38 26.23 -19.16
N ASP A 91 -4.49 26.95 -19.34
CA ASP A 91 -4.76 27.78 -20.50
C ASP A 91 -3.54 28.68 -20.83
N ASN A 92 -3.15 28.59 -22.11
CA ASN A 92 -2.63 29.66 -22.95
C ASN A 92 -1.67 30.71 -22.35
N ASN A 93 -0.42 30.75 -22.85
CA ASN A 93 0.25 32.01 -23.17
C ASN A 93 1.29 31.86 -24.31
N ASP A 94 0.82 32.24 -25.50
CA ASP A 94 1.42 33.14 -26.49
C ASP A 94 2.79 33.82 -26.17
N ILE A 95 3.55 34.06 -27.25
CA ILE A 95 4.68 34.98 -27.48
C ILE A 95 6.13 34.46 -27.33
N GLY A 96 6.73 34.11 -28.48
CA GLY A 96 7.80 34.95 -29.04
C GLY A 96 9.22 34.40 -29.17
N GLY A 97 9.64 34.17 -30.42
CA GLY A 97 10.93 34.68 -30.92
C GLY A 97 12.16 33.76 -30.83
N GLY A 98 12.56 33.21 -31.97
CA GLY A 98 13.85 32.53 -32.11
C GLY A 98 14.25 32.26 -33.55
N ARG A 99 14.41 33.32 -34.35
CA ARG A 99 15.16 33.28 -35.60
C ARG A 99 16.63 33.56 -35.30
N GLN A 100 17.53 32.63 -35.60
CA GLN A 100 18.84 32.90 -36.21
C GLN A 100 19.20 31.77 -37.15
#